data_AF-A0A359EWV2-F1
#
_entry.id   AF-A0A359EWV2-F1
#
_cell.length_a   1.000
_cell.length_b   1.000
_cell.length_c   1.000
_cell.angle_alpha   90.00
_cell.angle_beta   90.00
_cell.angle_gamma   90.00
#
_symmetry.space_group_name_H-M   'P 1'
#
loop_
_entity.id
_entity.type
_entity.pdbx_description
1 polymer ?
#
loop_
_entity_poly.entity_id
_entity_poly.type
_entity_poly.pdbx_seq_one_letter_code
_entity_poly.pdbx_strand_id
1 'polypeptide(L)'
;MIISSTGYKSEIEGPILDFEDYINTIEETLCALGNVQTKAINYGAQIILTDAGKKVTLNIYNGKKGIRLVWGGGDSELQKKAVALVHSS
;
A
#
# COMPACT_ATOMS: atom_id res chain seq x y z
N MET A 1 17.21 20.20 43.17
CA MET A 1 15.91 19.87 42.54
C MET A 1 16.02 20.25 41.07
N ILE A 2 16.36 19.28 40.22
CA ILE A 2 16.48 19.53 38.77
C ILE A 2 15.12 19.20 38.17
N ILE A 3 14.43 20.22 37.65
CA ILE A 3 13.21 20.05 36.87
C ILE A 3 13.67 19.76 35.44
N SER A 4 13.72 18.49 35.06
CA SER A 4 13.91 18.08 33.67
C SER A 4 12.57 18.18 32.94
N SER A 5 12.33 19.31 32.28
CA SER A 5 11.25 19.48 31.32
C SER A 5 11.70 18.92 29.97
N THR A 6 11.32 17.68 29.66
CA THR A 6 11.41 17.17 28.29
C THR A 6 9.99 17.07 27.75
N GLY A 7 9.70 17.93 26.78
CA GLY A 7 8.36 18.22 26.30
C GLY A 7 7.67 17.03 25.67
N TYR A 8 6.37 16.92 25.96
CA TYR A 8 5.44 16.16 25.15
C TYR A 8 5.38 16.77 23.75
N LYS A 9 5.81 16.00 22.75
CA LYS A 9 5.51 16.30 21.35
C LYS A 9 4.13 15.72 21.07
N SER A 10 3.14 16.59 20.96
CA SER A 10 1.82 16.26 20.42
C SER A 10 1.96 15.98 18.92
N GLU A 11 1.89 14.72 18.52
CA GLU A 11 1.71 14.33 17.12
C GLU A 11 0.23 13.97 16.92
N ILE A 12 -0.33 14.51 15.85
CA ILE A 12 -1.76 14.57 15.55
C ILE A 12 -2.32 13.14 15.41
N GLU A 13 -3.22 12.73 16.32
CA GLU A 13 -3.96 11.47 16.20
C GLU A 13 -5.09 11.62 15.17
N GLY A 14 -4.72 11.63 13.89
CA GLY A 14 -5.59 11.04 12.87
C GLY A 14 -5.56 9.52 13.02
N PRO A 15 -6.57 8.77 12.54
CA PRO A 15 -6.50 7.32 12.58
C PRO A 15 -5.24 6.88 11.82
N ILE A 16 -4.29 6.28 12.53
CA ILE A 16 -3.20 5.53 11.93
C ILE A 16 -3.91 4.33 11.30
N LEU A 17 -4.25 4.42 10.01
CA LEU A 17 -4.70 3.25 9.25
C LEU A 17 -3.64 2.17 9.48
N ASP A 18 -4.06 1.02 10.02
CA ASP A 18 -3.17 -0.11 10.19
C ASP A 18 -2.59 -0.45 8.81
N PHE A 19 -1.34 -0.92 8.77
CA PHE A 19 -0.75 -1.38 7.53
C PHE A 19 -1.63 -2.46 6.88
N GLU A 20 -2.22 -3.35 7.68
CA GLU A 20 -3.16 -4.37 7.20
C GLU A 20 -4.42 -3.74 6.59
N ASP A 21 -5.00 -2.71 7.22
CA ASP A 21 -6.16 -1.99 6.69
C ASP A 21 -5.85 -1.29 5.37
N TYR A 22 -4.64 -0.73 5.24
CA TYR A 22 -4.17 -0.16 3.98
C TYR A 22 -4.07 -1.24 2.90
N ILE A 23 -3.49 -2.42 3.20
CA ILE A 23 -3.44 -3.52 2.23
C ILE A 23 -4.84 -3.95 1.81
N ASN A 24 -5.78 -4.11 2.75
CA ASN A 24 -7.16 -4.48 2.48
C ASN A 24 -7.84 -3.44 1.56
N THR A 25 -7.65 -2.15 1.82
CA THR A 25 -8.20 -1.08 0.99
C THR A 25 -7.67 -1.15 -0.45
N ILE A 26 -6.36 -1.39 -0.62
CA ILE A 26 -5.77 -1.51 -1.96
C ILE A 26 -6.25 -2.78 -2.66
N GLU A 27 -6.39 -3.89 -1.96
CA GLU A 27 -6.92 -5.15 -2.50
C GLU A 27 -8.37 -4.98 -2.99
N GLU A 28 -9.25 -4.41 -2.16
CA GLU A 28 -10.64 -4.13 -2.51
C GLU A 28 -10.74 -3.19 -3.72
N THR A 29 -9.93 -2.15 -3.74
CA THR A 29 -9.85 -1.20 -4.85
C THR A 29 -9.47 -1.92 -6.16
N LEU A 30 -8.43 -2.75 -6.14
CA LEU A 30 -7.93 -3.43 -7.33
C LEU A 30 -8.83 -4.57 -7.82
N CYS A 31 -9.71 -5.12 -6.97
CA CYS A 31 -10.74 -6.09 -7.38
C CYS A 31 -11.67 -5.55 -8.47
N ALA A 32 -11.82 -4.22 -8.59
CA ALA A 32 -12.60 -3.60 -9.68
C ALA A 32 -11.99 -3.81 -11.08
N LEU A 33 -10.71 -4.20 -11.16
CA LEU A 33 -9.98 -4.35 -12.43
C LEU A 33 -9.72 -5.80 -12.82
N GLY A 34 -9.88 -6.77 -11.92
CA GLY A 34 -9.59 -8.17 -12.20
C GLY A 34 -9.40 -9.01 -10.94
N ASN A 35 -8.86 -10.22 -11.13
CA ASN A 35 -8.58 -11.12 -10.01
C ASN A 35 -7.35 -10.65 -9.23
N VAL A 36 -7.50 -10.52 -7.91
CA VAL A 36 -6.45 -10.12 -6.98
C VAL A 36 -5.99 -11.32 -6.15
N GLN A 37 -4.68 -11.40 -5.91
CA GLN A 37 -4.09 -12.29 -4.91
C GLN A 37 -3.09 -11.50 -4.07
N THR A 38 -3.20 -11.59 -2.76
CA THR A 38 -2.29 -10.95 -1.82
C THR A 38 -1.42 -11.98 -1.13
N LYS A 39 -0.13 -11.69 -0.98
CA LYS A 39 0.79 -12.50 -0.18
C LYS A 39 1.71 -11.62 0.65
N ALA A 40 2.03 -12.08 1.85
CA ALA A 40 3.05 -11.45 2.68
C ALA A 40 4.43 -11.56 2.02
N ILE A 41 5.24 -10.52 2.16
CA ILE A 41 6.65 -10.49 1.78
C ILE A 41 7.47 -9.86 2.92
N ASN A 42 8.80 -9.93 2.84
CA ASN A 42 9.65 -9.27 3.83
C ASN A 42 9.33 -7.78 3.89
N TYR A 43 8.94 -7.33 5.09
CA TYR A 43 8.60 -5.95 5.38
C TYR A 43 7.43 -5.38 4.55
N GLY A 44 6.48 -6.21 4.13
CA GLY A 44 5.35 -5.74 3.33
C GLY A 44 4.40 -6.81 2.80
N ALA A 45 3.64 -6.44 1.77
CA ALA A 45 2.77 -7.32 1.00
C ALA A 45 3.04 -7.19 -0.51
N GLN A 46 2.83 -8.27 -1.25
CA GLN A 46 2.76 -8.25 -2.71
C GLN A 46 1.32 -8.56 -3.12
N ILE A 47 0.73 -7.63 -3.87
CA ILE A 47 -0.55 -7.80 -4.56
C ILE A 47 -0.26 -8.19 -6.01
N ILE A 48 -0.93 -9.24 -6.49
CA ILE A 48 -0.87 -9.72 -7.86
C ILE A 48 -2.24 -9.53 -8.48
N LEU A 49 -2.34 -8.64 -9.47
CA LEU A 49 -3.55 -8.38 -10.25
C LEU A 49 -3.44 -9.07 -11.61
N THR A 50 -4.47 -9.83 -11.99
CA THR A 50 -4.54 -10.49 -13.30
C THR A 50 -5.88 -10.22 -13.97
N ASP A 51 -5.83 -9.82 -15.24
CA ASP A 51 -7.00 -9.63 -16.10
C ASP A 51 -6.64 -9.96 -17.55
N ALA A 52 -7.50 -10.71 -18.24
CA ALA A 52 -7.35 -11.08 -19.65
C ALA A 52 -5.93 -11.53 -20.08
N GLY A 53 -5.27 -12.37 -19.28
CA GLY A 53 -3.92 -12.89 -19.56
C GLY A 53 -2.77 -11.91 -19.26
N LYS A 54 -3.08 -10.71 -18.76
CA LYS A 54 -2.11 -9.74 -18.26
C LYS A 54 -1.90 -9.93 -16.77
N LYS A 55 -0.71 -9.54 -16.29
CA LYS A 55 -0.33 -9.60 -14.88
C LYS A 55 0.39 -8.33 -14.47
N VAL A 56 -0.06 -7.74 -13.37
CA VAL A 56 0.56 -6.60 -12.69
C VAL A 56 0.90 -7.04 -11.27
N THR A 57 2.05 -6.60 -10.76
CA THR A 57 2.44 -6.83 -9.37
C THR A 57 2.64 -5.49 -8.68
N LEU A 58 2.10 -5.34 -7.48
CA LEU A 58 2.34 -4.19 -6.62
C LEU A 58 2.96 -4.70 -5.31
N ASN A 59 4.22 -4.31 -5.06
CA ASN A 59 4.83 -4.52 -3.75
C ASN A 59 4.61 -3.28 -2.89
N ILE A 60 4.08 -3.49 -1.70
CA ILE A 60 3.78 -2.46 -0.72
C ILE A 60 4.68 -2.73 0.49
N TYR A 61 5.62 -1.83 0.76
CA TYR A 61 6.55 -1.97 1.88
C TYR A 61 6.18 -1.05 3.02
N ASN A 62 6.17 -1.59 4.23
CA ASN A 62 6.05 -0.82 5.47
C ASN A 62 7.43 -0.35 5.92
N GLY A 63 7.90 0.75 5.30
CA GLY A 63 9.23 1.30 5.59
C GLY A 63 9.24 2.20 6.83
N LYS A 64 10.42 2.39 7.42
CA LYS A 64 10.63 3.33 8.54
C LYS A 64 10.19 4.78 8.25
N LYS A 65 10.11 5.16 6.97
CA LYS A 65 9.69 6.50 6.51
C LYS A 65 8.27 6.52 5.94
N GLY A 66 7.50 5.46 6.17
CA GLY A 66 6.17 5.27 5.61
C GLY A 66 6.11 4.23 4.49
N ILE A 67 4.95 4.19 3.84
CA ILE A 67 4.61 3.18 2.84
C ILE A 67 5.32 3.47 1.52
N ARG A 68 5.89 2.44 0.90
CA ARG A 68 6.49 2.51 -0.44
C ARG A 68 5.81 1.53 -1.38
N LEU A 69 5.37 2.05 -2.53
CA LEU A 69 4.76 1.28 -3.60
C LEU A 69 5.79 1.02 -4.72
N VAL A 70 5.91 -0.24 -5.16
CA VAL A 70 6.77 -0.64 -6.29
C VAL A 70 5.94 -1.47 -7.26
N TRP A 71 5.72 -0.91 -8.44
CA TRP A 71 4.97 -1.56 -9.51
C TRP A 71 5.88 -2.42 -10.40
N GLY A 72 5.36 -3.57 -10.80
CA GLY A 72 5.98 -4.50 -11.73
C GLY A 72 4.94 -5.11 -12.68
N GLY A 73 5.40 -5.94 -13.60
CA GLY A 73 4.66 -6.24 -14.83
C GLY A 73 4.99 -5.22 -15.91
N GLY A 74 4.93 -5.63 -17.18
CA GLY A 74 5.23 -4.73 -18.30
C GLY A 74 4.26 -3.55 -18.36
N ASP A 75 4.71 -2.44 -18.96
CA ASP A 75 3.86 -1.27 -19.21
C ASP A 75 2.64 -1.71 -20.04
N SER A 76 1.48 -1.69 -19.39
CA SER A 76 0.24 -2.20 -19.93
C SER A 76 -0.93 -1.33 -19.47
N GLU A 77 -2.00 -1.34 -20.25
CA GLU A 77 -3.23 -0.64 -19.89
C GLU A 77 -3.80 -1.07 -18.53
N LEU A 78 -3.59 -2.34 -18.13
CA LEU A 78 -3.98 -2.82 -16.81
C LEU A 78 -3.17 -2.14 -15.70
N GLN A 79 -1.85 -1.99 -15.89
CA GLN A 79 -0.99 -1.31 -14.92
C GLN A 79 -1.35 0.17 -14.79
N LYS A 80 -1.58 0.87 -15.92
CA LYS A 80 -1.96 2.29 -15.89
C LYS A 80 -3.27 2.52 -15.14
N LYS A 81 -4.29 1.67 -15.39
CA LYS A 81 -5.55 1.71 -14.66
C LYS A 81 -5.37 1.43 -13.17
N ALA A 82 -4.58 0.40 -12.83
CA ALA A 82 -4.31 0.04 -11.44
C ALA A 82 -3.58 1.17 -10.68
N VAL A 83 -2.56 1.78 -11.29
CA VAL A 83 -1.85 2.94 -10.72
C VAL A 83 -2.79 4.12 -10.50
N ALA A 84 -3.62 4.44 -11.50
CA ALA A 84 -4.58 5.54 -11.40
C ALA A 84 -5.58 5.31 -10.25
N LEU A 85 -6.10 4.08 -10.13
CA LEU A 85 -7.08 3.73 -9.11
C LEU A 85 -6.49 3.82 -7.70
N VAL A 86 -5.27 3.29 -7.50
CA VAL A 86 -4.57 3.35 -6.20
C VAL A 86 -4.19 4.77 -5.80
N HIS A 87 -3.84 5.65 -6.75
CA HIS A 87 -3.53 7.04 -6.44
C HIS A 87 -4.76 7.92 -6.18
N SER A 88 -5.96 7.46 -6.59
CA SER A 88 -7.23 8.15 -6.33
C SER A 88 -7.96 7.66 -5.08
N SER A 89 -7.43 6.63 -4.41
CA SER A 89 -8.02 5.99 -3.23
C SER A 89 -7.53 6.61 -1.92
#